data_AF-A0A8C6DFS5-F1
#
_entry.id   AF-A0A8C6DFS5-F1
#
_cell.length_a   1.000
_cell.length_b   1.000
_cell.length_c   1.000
_cell.angle_alpha   90.00
_cell.angle_beta   90.00
_cell.angle_gamma   90.00
#
_symmetry.space_group_name_H-M   'P 1'
#
loop_
_entity.id
_entity.type
_entity.pdbx_description
1 polymer ?
#
loop_
_entity_poly.entity_id
_entity_poly.type
_entity_poly.pdbx_seq_one_letter_code
_entity_poly.pdbx_strand_id
1 'polypeptide(L)'
;MMASTSNMKLGGLFLLASLLTLNTGLQAIGICVEQCREDPDCAAGEKCVSNGCGHVCSPAPQATICSSECGEDRDCGRGKQCIQDGCRRTCSPLMRVGICVEQCREDQDCAAGEKCVSNGCGHVCSPAPQASICESQCFRDRDCGAGRRCVSKGCNRVCSPTLEESIGICVQHCQGNWDCGAGERCIRKGCSRVCSPVRTSGTGICLDQCQGHRDCPAGSQCVSNGCGHVCSPTQDRREQRPGTCPRVPEGMVGTCAESCTGDGSCPPGQKCCSNGCGKSCQVPDLDLTIRSDDK
;
A
#
# COMPACT_ATOMS: atom_id res chain seq x y z
N MET A 1 59.53 37.47 -2.59
CA MET A 1 58.18 37.97 -2.29
C MET A 1 57.38 36.80 -1.74
N MET A 2 57.29 36.70 -0.41
CA MET A 2 56.53 35.65 0.27
C MET A 2 55.12 36.16 0.61
N ALA A 3 54.15 35.26 0.44
CA ALA A 3 52.91 35.07 1.20
C ALA A 3 51.99 36.27 1.49
N SER A 4 50.75 36.22 0.96
CA SER A 4 49.53 36.09 1.78
C SER A 4 48.28 36.36 0.94
N THR A 5 47.56 35.31 0.52
CA THR A 5 46.10 35.36 0.27
C THR A 5 45.52 33.95 0.31
N SER A 6 45.25 33.42 1.50
CA SER A 6 44.38 32.24 1.64
C SER A 6 43.74 32.27 3.01
N ASN A 7 42.59 32.92 3.13
CA ASN A 7 41.60 32.70 4.19
C ASN A 7 40.36 33.54 3.87
N MET A 8 39.51 33.09 2.96
CA MET A 8 38.14 33.60 2.75
C MET A 8 37.44 32.74 1.68
N LYS A 9 37.27 31.45 1.94
CA LYS A 9 36.40 30.59 1.10
C LYS A 9 35.86 29.34 1.80
N LEU A 10 36.38 29.00 2.98
CA LEU A 10 35.89 27.85 3.75
C LEU A 10 34.75 28.19 4.72
N GLY A 11 34.66 29.44 5.21
CA GLY A 11 33.61 29.84 6.16
C GLY A 11 32.20 30.00 5.57
N GLY A 12 32.10 30.36 4.28
CA GLY A 12 30.80 30.54 3.61
C GLY A 12 30.10 29.23 3.25
N LEU A 13 30.86 28.19 2.88
CA LEU A 13 30.29 26.86 2.62
C LEU A 13 29.84 26.17 3.90
N PHE A 14 30.52 26.37 5.03
CA PHE A 14 30.11 25.80 6.30
C PHE A 14 28.77 26.37 6.80
N LEU A 15 28.51 27.67 6.64
CA LEU A 15 27.23 28.29 7.00
C LEU A 15 26.06 27.79 6.12
N LEU A 16 26.27 27.61 4.82
CA LEU A 16 25.26 27.04 3.91
C LEU A 16 24.98 25.56 4.22
N ALA A 17 26.01 24.78 4.53
CA ALA A 17 25.85 23.38 4.93
C ALA A 17 25.08 23.25 6.26
N SER A 18 25.36 24.11 7.25
CA SER A 18 24.64 24.13 8.52
C SER A 18 23.16 24.52 8.37
N LEU A 19 22.83 25.47 7.48
CA LEU A 19 21.44 25.84 7.16
C LEU A 19 20.69 24.73 6.41
N LEU A 20 21.37 24.02 5.49
CA LEU A 20 20.80 22.85 4.79
C LEU A 20 20.59 21.65 5.74
N THR A 21 21.48 21.44 6.72
CA THR A 21 21.29 20.40 7.77
C THR A 21 20.20 20.76 8.77
N LEU A 22 19.98 22.06 9.05
CA LEU A 22 18.87 22.50 9.90
C LEU A 22 17.51 22.30 9.19
N ASN A 23 17.46 22.50 7.87
CA ASN A 23 16.25 22.27 7.06
C ASN A 23 15.91 20.77 6.96
N THR A 24 16.92 19.92 6.74
CA THR A 24 16.74 18.45 6.70
C THR A 24 16.44 17.84 8.07
N GLY A 25 16.88 18.48 9.17
CA GLY A 25 16.49 18.11 10.54
C GLY A 25 15.03 18.43 10.89
N LEU A 26 14.43 19.45 10.26
CA LEU A 26 13.04 19.84 10.50
C LEU A 26 12.03 18.95 9.72
N GLN A 27 12.47 18.33 8.63
CA GLN A 27 11.66 17.39 7.84
C GLN A 27 11.40 16.05 8.55
N ALA A 28 12.12 15.75 9.63
CA ALA A 28 11.91 14.55 10.46
C ALA A 28 10.84 14.73 11.55
N ILE A 29 10.24 15.94 11.68
CA ILE A 29 9.25 16.27 12.73
C ILE A 29 7.80 16.11 12.23
N GLY A 30 7.59 15.66 10.99
CA GLY A 30 6.23 15.57 10.42
C GLY A 30 5.57 16.93 10.23
N ILE A 31 6.36 18.00 10.10
CA ILE A 31 5.86 19.32 9.74
C ILE A 31 5.70 19.34 8.22
N CYS A 32 4.44 19.40 7.80
CA CYS A 32 4.07 19.52 6.39
C CYS A 32 4.63 20.83 5.81
N VAL A 33 5.33 20.73 4.68
CA VAL A 33 5.94 21.89 4.00
C VAL A 33 4.97 22.33 2.90
N GLU A 34 4.29 23.46 3.13
CA GLU A 34 3.41 24.10 2.16
C GLU A 34 4.23 25.11 1.32
N GLN A 35 4.54 24.76 0.08
CA GLN A 35 5.20 25.67 -0.87
C GLN A 35 4.20 26.50 -1.68
N CYS A 36 2.98 25.98 -1.84
CA CYS A 36 1.89 26.64 -2.56
C CYS A 36 0.56 26.25 -1.90
N ARG A 37 -0.49 27.03 -2.14
CA ARG A 37 -1.88 26.64 -1.81
C ARG A 37 -2.71 26.50 -3.07
N GLU A 38 -2.37 27.28 -4.09
CA GLU A 38 -3.04 27.27 -5.39
C GLU A 38 -2.03 27.45 -6.53
N ASP A 39 -2.44 27.08 -7.75
CA ASP A 39 -1.58 27.17 -8.94
C ASP A 39 -0.95 28.56 -9.17
N PRO A 40 -1.63 29.71 -8.86
CA PRO A 40 -1.03 31.04 -8.96
C PRO A 40 0.18 31.29 -8.05
N ASP A 41 0.36 30.50 -6.98
CA ASP A 41 1.52 30.62 -6.09
C ASP A 41 2.80 30.08 -6.74
N CYS A 42 2.68 29.30 -7.83
CA CYS A 42 3.78 28.67 -8.52
C CYS A 42 4.27 29.48 -9.73
N ALA A 43 5.52 29.23 -10.14
CA ALA A 43 6.08 29.88 -11.32
C ALA A 43 5.35 29.45 -12.61
N ALA A 44 5.43 30.28 -13.64
CA ALA A 44 4.78 30.00 -14.92
C ALA A 44 5.21 28.63 -15.48
N GLY A 45 4.24 27.74 -15.71
CA GLY A 45 4.48 26.37 -16.18
C GLY A 45 4.53 25.32 -15.06
N GLU A 46 4.26 25.68 -13.82
CA GLU A 46 4.12 24.77 -12.67
C GLU A 46 2.67 24.72 -12.17
N LYS A 47 2.33 23.65 -11.45
CA LYS A 47 1.06 23.48 -10.74
C LYS A 47 1.30 23.10 -9.30
N CYS A 48 0.39 23.54 -8.45
CA CYS A 48 0.41 23.20 -7.04
C CYS A 48 -0.19 21.81 -6.84
N VAL A 49 0.64 20.84 -6.46
CA VAL A 49 0.22 19.44 -6.28
C VAL A 49 0.43 19.00 -4.85
N SER A 50 -0.55 18.26 -4.30
CA SER A 50 -0.42 17.71 -2.95
C SER A 50 0.53 16.51 -2.94
N ASN A 51 1.52 16.51 -2.04
CA ASN A 51 2.43 15.39 -1.83
C ASN A 51 2.01 14.50 -0.63
N GLY A 52 0.80 14.69 -0.12
CA GLY A 52 0.24 13.96 1.03
C GLY A 52 0.55 14.57 2.40
N CYS A 53 1.54 15.45 2.53
CA CYS A 53 1.83 16.24 3.73
C CYS A 53 2.09 17.70 3.35
N GLY A 54 1.23 18.26 2.51
CA GLY A 54 1.29 19.64 2.02
C GLY A 54 1.27 19.72 0.50
N HIS A 55 1.55 20.90 -0.05
CA HIS A 55 1.60 21.10 -1.49
C HIS A 55 2.94 21.65 -1.96
N VAL A 56 3.35 21.19 -3.13
CA VAL A 56 4.62 21.51 -3.79
C VAL A 56 4.33 21.99 -5.21
N CYS A 57 5.06 23.01 -5.67
CA CYS A 57 5.03 23.39 -7.07
C CYS A 57 5.78 22.33 -7.88
N SER A 58 5.07 21.65 -8.78
CA SER A 58 5.67 20.71 -9.72
C SER A 58 5.49 21.22 -11.13
N PRO A 59 6.42 20.95 -12.06
CA PRO A 59 6.23 21.25 -13.47
C PRO A 59 4.88 20.72 -13.90
N ALA A 60 4.02 21.61 -14.40
CA ALA A 60 2.80 21.20 -15.07
C ALA A 60 3.24 20.21 -16.14
N PRO A 61 2.60 19.03 -16.29
CA PRO A 61 2.89 18.19 -17.43
C PRO A 61 2.71 19.09 -18.63
N GLN A 62 3.82 19.40 -19.31
CA GLN A 62 3.79 20.15 -20.54
C GLN A 62 2.69 19.48 -21.34
N ALA A 63 1.69 20.25 -21.79
CA ALA A 63 0.71 19.73 -22.73
C ALA A 63 1.56 19.06 -23.80
N THR A 64 1.59 17.71 -23.77
CA THR A 64 2.42 16.93 -24.67
C THR A 64 2.01 17.47 -26.01
N ILE A 65 2.92 18.14 -26.73
CA ILE A 65 2.59 18.74 -28.01
C ILE A 65 1.93 17.61 -28.78
N CYS A 66 0.61 17.72 -29.00
CA CYS A 66 -0.18 16.59 -29.45
C CYS A 66 0.18 16.37 -30.91
N SER A 67 1.14 15.47 -31.12
CA SER A 67 1.59 15.11 -32.46
C SER A 67 0.57 14.12 -33.01
N SER A 68 -0.19 14.55 -34.01
CA SER A 68 -1.06 13.67 -34.79
C SER A 68 -0.34 13.26 -36.08
N GLU A 69 0.01 11.99 -36.19
CA GLU A 69 0.54 11.40 -37.42
C GLU A 69 -0.58 11.12 -38.45
N CYS A 70 -1.83 11.03 -37.98
CA CYS A 70 -3.02 10.82 -38.81
C CYS A 70 -4.23 11.56 -38.20
N GLY A 71 -5.16 11.98 -39.05
CA GLY A 71 -6.48 12.44 -38.68
C GLY A 71 -7.55 11.37 -38.90
N GLU A 72 -7.38 10.58 -39.97
CA GLU A 72 -8.28 9.49 -40.36
C GLU A 72 -7.51 8.27 -40.88
N ASP A 73 -8.19 7.13 -41.01
CA ASP A 73 -7.57 5.86 -41.47
C ASP A 73 -6.93 5.97 -42.85
N ARG A 74 -7.36 6.91 -43.69
CA ARG A 74 -6.84 7.10 -45.06
C ARG A 74 -5.42 7.66 -45.06
N ASP A 75 -5.04 8.40 -44.01
CA ASP A 75 -3.69 8.91 -43.80
C ASP A 75 -2.72 7.75 -43.50
N CYS A 76 -3.25 6.65 -42.96
CA CYS A 76 -2.54 5.44 -42.63
C CYS A 76 -2.65 4.45 -43.79
N GLY A 77 -1.71 4.53 -44.74
CA GLY A 77 -1.66 3.67 -45.94
C GLY A 77 -2.01 2.19 -45.70
N ARG A 78 -2.39 1.46 -46.78
CA ARG A 78 -3.04 0.14 -46.75
C ARG A 78 -2.68 -0.76 -45.55
N GLY A 79 -3.71 -1.22 -44.84
CA GLY A 79 -3.56 -2.18 -43.74
C GLY A 79 -3.25 -1.55 -42.40
N LYS A 80 -3.44 -0.23 -42.25
CA LYS A 80 -3.34 0.51 -40.99
C LYS A 80 -4.63 1.30 -40.72
N GLN A 81 -4.86 1.62 -39.45
CA GLN A 81 -5.93 2.50 -38.96
C GLN A 81 -5.33 3.56 -38.06
N CYS A 82 -5.96 4.72 -38.02
CA CYS A 82 -5.57 5.81 -37.14
C CYS A 82 -6.15 5.55 -35.75
N ILE A 83 -5.27 5.23 -34.80
CA ILE A 83 -5.67 5.04 -33.40
C ILE A 83 -5.40 6.31 -32.60
N GLN A 84 -6.28 6.60 -31.65
CA GLN A 84 -6.14 7.71 -30.73
C GLN A 84 -5.79 7.18 -29.34
N ASP A 85 -4.57 7.46 -28.88
CA ASP A 85 -4.10 7.17 -27.52
C ASP A 85 -3.90 8.50 -26.78
N GLY A 86 -4.88 8.86 -25.96
CA GLY A 86 -4.94 10.18 -25.33
C GLY A 86 -5.11 11.29 -26.37
N CYS A 87 -4.15 12.22 -26.45
CA CYS A 87 -4.16 13.28 -27.47
C CYS A 87 -3.26 12.99 -28.69
N ARG A 88 -2.56 11.85 -28.70
CA ARG A 88 -1.73 11.42 -29.84
C ARG A 88 -2.58 10.61 -30.81
N ARG A 89 -2.39 10.84 -32.11
CA ARG A 89 -2.94 9.99 -33.18
C ARG A 89 -1.80 9.33 -33.94
N THR A 90 -1.84 8.01 -34.06
CA THR A 90 -0.77 7.21 -34.69
C THR A 90 -1.37 6.12 -35.57
N CYS A 91 -0.69 5.80 -36.68
CA CYS A 91 -1.10 4.74 -37.59
C CYS A 91 -0.69 3.35 -37.07
N SER A 92 -1.65 2.55 -36.64
CA SER A 92 -1.42 1.17 -36.20
C SER A 92 -1.93 0.15 -37.22
N PRO A 93 -1.31 -1.03 -37.36
CA PRO A 93 -1.82 -2.08 -38.24
C PRO A 93 -3.28 -2.43 -37.94
N LEU A 94 -4.10 -2.51 -38.98
CA LEU A 94 -5.44 -3.08 -38.92
C LEU A 94 -5.28 -4.58 -38.67
N MET A 95 -5.50 -4.99 -37.42
CA MET A 95 -5.83 -6.38 -37.10
C MET A 95 -7.22 -6.65 -37.68
N ARG A 96 -7.30 -6.91 -38.98
CA ARG A 96 -8.54 -7.37 -39.60
C ARG A 96 -8.83 -8.77 -39.06
N VAL A 97 -9.80 -8.83 -38.16
CA VAL A 97 -10.51 -10.07 -37.84
C VAL A 97 -11.09 -10.62 -39.16
N GLY A 98 -10.61 -11.79 -39.60
CA GLY A 98 -11.35 -12.65 -40.52
C GLY A 98 -10.85 -12.86 -41.96
N ILE A 99 -9.64 -12.44 -42.36
CA ILE A 99 -9.01 -13.00 -43.57
C ILE A 99 -7.65 -13.53 -43.18
N CYS A 100 -7.59 -14.85 -43.02
CA CYS A 100 -6.34 -15.56 -42.86
C CYS A 100 -5.58 -15.50 -44.19
N VAL A 101 -4.40 -14.89 -44.16
CA VAL A 101 -3.53 -14.82 -45.34
C VAL A 101 -2.75 -16.13 -45.40
N GLU A 102 -3.08 -16.97 -46.38
CA GLU A 102 -2.36 -18.20 -46.70
C GLU A 102 -1.29 -17.88 -47.75
N GLN A 103 -0.03 -17.78 -47.34
CA GLN A 103 1.11 -17.58 -48.25
C GLN A 103 1.74 -18.90 -48.69
N CYS A 104 1.55 -19.97 -47.92
CA CYS A 104 2.09 -21.30 -48.20
C CYS A 104 1.12 -22.36 -47.66
N ARG A 105 1.19 -23.59 -48.16
CA ARG A 105 0.54 -24.77 -47.59
C ARG A 105 1.56 -25.80 -47.13
N GLU A 106 2.74 -25.79 -47.74
CA GLU A 106 3.83 -26.69 -47.49
C GLU A 106 5.18 -25.98 -47.62
N ASP A 107 6.22 -26.53 -47.01
CA ASP A 107 7.56 -25.91 -46.97
C ASP A 107 8.12 -25.63 -48.38
N GLN A 108 7.70 -26.41 -49.39
CA GLN A 108 8.15 -26.23 -50.78
C GLN A 108 7.56 -24.99 -51.47
N ASP A 109 6.50 -24.41 -50.92
CA ASP A 109 5.94 -23.14 -51.42
C ASP A 109 6.83 -21.94 -51.04
N CYS A 110 7.77 -22.14 -50.12
CA CYS A 110 8.64 -21.09 -49.59
C CYS A 110 10.02 -21.08 -50.27
N ALA A 111 10.70 -19.94 -50.20
CA ALA A 111 12.03 -19.80 -50.76
C ALA A 111 13.07 -20.67 -50.00
N ALA A 112 14.20 -20.96 -50.63
CA ALA A 112 15.26 -21.75 -50.01
C ALA A 112 15.72 -21.13 -48.68
N GLY A 113 15.62 -21.90 -47.59
CA GLY A 113 15.92 -21.41 -46.24
C GLY A 113 14.71 -20.88 -45.47
N GLU A 114 13.49 -21.04 -45.99
CA GLU A 114 12.22 -20.75 -45.32
C GLU A 114 11.40 -22.03 -45.07
N LYS A 115 10.45 -21.95 -44.14
CA LYS A 115 9.46 -22.98 -43.83
C LYS A 115 8.08 -22.38 -43.72
N CYS A 116 7.08 -23.19 -44.06
CA CYS A 116 5.69 -22.80 -43.94
C CYS A 116 5.23 -22.99 -42.50
N VAL A 117 4.94 -21.90 -41.80
CA VAL A 117 4.53 -21.92 -40.39
C VAL A 117 3.15 -21.33 -40.21
N SER A 118 2.33 -21.96 -39.36
CA SER A 118 1.01 -21.43 -39.01
C SER A 118 1.15 -20.23 -38.07
N ASN A 119 0.50 -19.12 -38.41
CA ASN A 119 0.39 -17.93 -37.55
C ASN A 119 -0.91 -17.90 -36.74
N GLY A 120 -1.61 -19.04 -36.63
CA GLY A 120 -2.86 -19.19 -35.91
C GLY A 120 -4.12 -18.82 -36.71
N CYS A 121 -3.98 -18.06 -37.81
CA CYS A 121 -5.09 -17.80 -38.75
C CYS A 121 -4.82 -18.51 -40.09
N GLY A 122 -3.62 -18.39 -40.66
CA GLY A 122 -3.19 -19.10 -41.87
C GLY A 122 -1.73 -19.49 -41.79
N HIS A 123 -1.07 -19.67 -42.93
CA HIS A 123 0.36 -20.00 -42.97
C HIS A 123 1.18 -18.95 -43.70
N VAL A 124 2.39 -18.71 -43.19
CA VAL A 124 3.34 -17.72 -43.70
C VAL A 124 4.70 -18.39 -43.87
N CYS A 125 5.41 -18.04 -44.95
CA CYS A 125 6.81 -18.44 -45.10
C CYS A 125 7.65 -17.64 -44.10
N SER A 126 8.29 -18.34 -43.18
CA SER A 126 9.24 -17.76 -42.24
C SER A 126 10.62 -18.38 -42.47
N PRO A 127 11.71 -17.63 -42.24
CA PRO A 127 13.05 -18.21 -42.26
C PRO A 127 13.04 -19.49 -41.45
N ALA A 128 13.39 -20.61 -42.09
CA ALA A 128 13.67 -21.85 -41.40
C ALA A 128 14.66 -21.46 -40.31
N PRO A 129 14.39 -21.79 -39.02
CA PRO A 129 15.36 -21.52 -37.99
C PRO A 129 16.64 -22.16 -38.50
N GLN A 130 17.61 -21.32 -38.86
CA GLN A 130 18.95 -21.77 -39.12
C GLN A 130 19.24 -22.66 -37.94
N ALA A 131 19.76 -23.86 -38.20
CA ALA A 131 20.33 -24.68 -37.16
C ALA A 131 21.43 -23.82 -36.52
N SER A 132 21.01 -22.97 -35.59
CA SER A 132 21.83 -22.36 -34.58
C SER A 132 22.34 -23.60 -33.90
N ILE A 133 23.58 -23.93 -34.23
CA ILE A 133 24.37 -24.92 -33.51
C ILE A 133 24.06 -24.63 -32.05
N CYS A 134 23.40 -25.57 -31.38
CA CYS A 134 22.85 -25.31 -30.07
C CYS A 134 24.03 -25.08 -29.12
N GLU A 135 24.39 -23.82 -28.91
CA GLU A 135 25.53 -23.45 -28.12
C GLU A 135 25.07 -23.38 -26.66
N SER A 136 25.30 -24.49 -25.98
CA SER A 136 24.95 -24.64 -24.57
C SER A 136 26.04 -24.00 -23.71
N GLN A 137 25.67 -22.94 -23.00
CA GLN A 137 26.54 -22.28 -22.01
C GLN A 137 26.75 -23.13 -20.75
N CYS A 138 25.86 -24.10 -20.51
CA CYS A 138 25.89 -25.01 -19.39
C CYS A 138 25.29 -26.37 -19.77
N PHE A 139 25.71 -27.45 -19.12
CA PHE A 139 25.08 -28.77 -19.22
C PHE A 139 24.43 -29.20 -17.91
N ARG A 140 24.94 -28.70 -16.77
CA ARG A 140 24.47 -28.95 -15.41
C ARG A 140 24.46 -27.65 -14.61
N ASP A 141 23.70 -27.62 -13.52
CA ASP A 141 23.57 -26.43 -12.66
C ASP A 141 24.92 -25.96 -12.11
N ARG A 142 25.87 -26.87 -11.84
CA ARG A 142 27.22 -26.53 -11.39
C ARG A 142 28.09 -25.78 -12.40
N ASP A 143 27.74 -25.83 -13.68
CA ASP A 143 28.44 -25.07 -14.72
C ASP A 143 28.05 -23.59 -14.64
N CYS A 144 26.92 -23.31 -13.99
CA CYS A 144 26.46 -21.99 -13.62
C CYS A 144 26.95 -21.69 -12.20
N GLY A 145 27.70 -20.60 -12.03
CA GLY A 145 28.15 -20.17 -10.70
C GLY A 145 27.01 -20.02 -9.68
N ALA A 146 27.37 -19.77 -8.42
CA ALA A 146 26.42 -19.70 -7.30
C ALA A 146 25.14 -18.89 -7.62
N GLY A 147 23.99 -19.45 -7.26
CA GLY A 147 22.66 -18.87 -7.46
C GLY A 147 22.10 -18.88 -8.86
N ARG A 148 22.67 -19.71 -9.74
CA ARG A 148 22.19 -19.91 -11.10
C ARG A 148 21.99 -21.40 -11.36
N ARG A 149 20.97 -21.72 -12.15
CA ARG A 149 20.70 -23.07 -12.63
C ARG A 149 20.69 -23.12 -14.15
N CYS A 150 21.09 -24.26 -14.68
CA CYS A 150 21.12 -24.49 -16.10
C CYS A 150 19.71 -24.83 -16.59
N VAL A 151 19.13 -23.95 -17.41
CA VAL A 151 17.77 -24.13 -17.93
C VAL A 151 17.80 -24.23 -19.45
N SER A 152 16.88 -25.04 -19.98
CA SER A 152 16.66 -25.16 -21.42
C SER A 152 15.84 -23.97 -21.92
N LYS A 153 16.38 -23.23 -22.91
CA LYS A 153 15.70 -22.17 -23.65
C LYS A 153 15.73 -22.53 -25.13
N GLY A 154 14.67 -23.18 -25.60
CA GLY A 154 14.66 -23.81 -26.93
C GLY A 154 15.67 -24.96 -26.98
N CYS A 155 16.56 -24.96 -27.98
CA CYS A 155 17.63 -25.96 -28.08
C CYS A 155 18.90 -25.60 -27.29
N ASN A 156 19.01 -24.36 -26.82
CA ASN A 156 20.15 -23.86 -26.04
C ASN A 156 19.96 -24.13 -24.54
N ARG A 157 21.07 -24.28 -23.83
CA ARG A 157 21.11 -24.30 -22.36
C ARG A 157 21.83 -23.06 -21.86
N VAL A 158 21.19 -22.32 -20.96
CA VAL A 158 21.71 -21.05 -20.43
C VAL A 158 21.60 -21.02 -18.92
N CYS A 159 22.52 -20.31 -18.28
CA CYS A 159 22.50 -20.10 -16.84
C CYS A 159 21.46 -19.05 -16.47
N SER A 160 20.29 -19.49 -16.01
CA SER A 160 19.25 -18.61 -15.46
C SER A 160 19.46 -18.47 -13.96
N PRO A 161 19.17 -17.31 -13.35
CA PRO A 161 19.02 -17.24 -11.91
C PRO A 161 18.00 -18.31 -11.48
N THR A 162 18.28 -19.01 -10.38
CA THR A 162 17.25 -19.72 -9.65
C THR A 162 16.20 -18.67 -9.28
N LEU A 163 14.91 -18.98 -9.40
CA LEU A 163 13.82 -18.07 -9.02
C LEU A 163 13.82 -17.72 -7.51
N GLU A 164 14.86 -18.13 -6.79
CA GLU A 164 15.15 -17.88 -5.39
C GLU A 164 16.28 -16.86 -5.16
N GLU A 165 16.98 -16.40 -6.21
CA GLU A 165 18.12 -15.46 -6.07
C GLU A 165 18.06 -14.28 -7.04
N SER A 166 16.93 -13.58 -7.03
CA SER A 166 16.93 -12.15 -7.38
C SER A 166 16.35 -11.32 -6.22
N ILE A 167 17.05 -11.36 -5.07
CA ILE A 167 17.58 -10.22 -4.30
C ILE A 167 17.89 -10.68 -2.86
N GLY A 168 19.16 -10.59 -2.47
CA GLY A 168 19.58 -10.38 -1.08
C GLY A 168 20.57 -11.39 -0.53
N ILE A 169 21.81 -10.94 -0.28
CA ILE A 169 22.63 -11.52 0.81
C ILE A 169 21.69 -11.72 2.00
N CYS A 170 21.64 -12.90 2.59
CA CYS A 170 20.76 -13.14 3.74
C CYS A 170 21.23 -12.25 4.90
N VAL A 171 20.53 -11.15 5.15
CA VAL A 171 20.85 -10.22 6.24
C VAL A 171 20.15 -10.74 7.48
N GLN A 172 20.92 -11.10 8.51
CA GLN A 172 20.41 -11.47 9.83
C GLN A 172 20.49 -10.24 10.74
N HIS A 173 19.52 -9.33 10.62
CA HIS A 173 19.43 -8.12 11.43
C HIS A 173 18.89 -8.40 12.83
N CYS A 174 18.11 -9.47 12.98
CA CYS A 174 17.50 -9.87 14.24
C CYS A 174 17.48 -11.40 14.38
N GLN A 175 17.73 -11.90 15.57
CA GLN A 175 17.55 -13.30 15.95
C GLN A 175 16.17 -13.52 16.56
N GLY A 176 15.62 -12.53 17.28
CA GLY A 176 14.25 -12.50 17.78
C GLY A 176 13.69 -11.08 17.90
N ASN A 177 12.45 -10.94 18.36
CA ASN A 177 11.77 -9.63 18.46
C ASN A 177 12.47 -8.66 19.42
N TRP A 178 13.22 -9.19 20.39
CA TRP A 178 14.00 -8.42 21.36
C TRP A 178 15.17 -7.66 20.73
N ASP A 179 15.61 -8.04 19.52
CA ASP A 179 16.64 -7.32 18.77
C ASP A 179 16.06 -6.10 18.02
N CYS A 180 14.74 -5.93 18.01
CA CYS A 180 14.04 -4.88 17.30
C CYS A 180 13.50 -3.80 18.24
N GLY A 181 13.36 -2.57 17.71
CA GLY A 181 12.81 -1.44 18.46
C GLY A 181 11.32 -1.58 18.75
N ALA A 182 10.80 -0.70 19.63
CA ALA A 182 9.38 -0.71 20.00
C ALA A 182 8.46 -0.60 18.78
N GLY A 183 7.46 -1.48 18.69
CA GLY A 183 6.51 -1.52 17.57
C GLY A 183 6.97 -2.33 16.35
N GLU A 184 8.18 -2.90 16.40
CA GLU A 184 8.71 -3.78 15.38
C GLU A 184 8.78 -5.23 15.88
N ARG A 185 8.73 -6.17 14.93
CA ARG A 185 9.00 -7.57 15.21
C ARG A 185 9.99 -8.13 14.21
N CYS A 186 10.76 -9.11 14.65
CA CYS A 186 11.65 -9.83 13.78
C CYS A 186 10.81 -10.74 12.87
N ILE A 187 10.87 -10.49 11.57
CA ILE A 187 10.17 -11.31 10.58
C ILE A 187 11.17 -11.95 9.63
N ARG A 188 10.77 -13.11 9.11
CA ARG A 188 11.50 -13.79 8.03
C ARG A 188 10.98 -13.27 6.69
N LYS A 189 11.87 -12.66 5.90
CA LYS A 189 11.61 -12.23 4.52
C LYS A 189 12.58 -13.02 3.62
N GLY A 190 12.10 -14.15 3.09
CA GLY A 190 12.97 -15.11 2.39
C GLY A 190 14.00 -15.74 3.35
N CYS A 191 15.29 -15.66 3.02
CA CYS A 191 16.38 -16.12 3.89
C CYS A 191 16.87 -15.07 4.91
N SER A 192 16.40 -13.83 4.80
CA SER A 192 16.77 -12.72 5.70
C SER A 192 15.85 -12.63 6.91
N ARG A 193 16.40 -12.22 8.04
CA ARG A 193 15.66 -11.82 9.24
C ARG A 193 15.83 -10.33 9.46
N VAL A 194 14.72 -9.61 9.42
CA VAL A 194 14.72 -8.14 9.49
C VAL A 194 13.63 -7.68 10.45
N CYS A 195 13.90 -6.58 11.14
CA CYS A 195 12.89 -5.90 11.94
C CYS A 195 11.90 -5.22 10.99
N SER A 196 10.61 -5.46 11.22
CA SER A 196 9.56 -4.86 10.42
C SER A 196 8.47 -4.35 11.34
N PRO A 197 7.92 -3.16 11.06
CA PRO A 197 6.79 -2.63 11.81
C PRO A 197 5.61 -3.59 11.70
N VAL A 198 4.93 -3.83 12.82
CA VAL A 198 3.74 -4.66 12.85
C VAL A 198 2.61 -3.94 12.08
N ARG A 199 2.40 -4.30 10.81
CA ARG A 199 1.24 -3.86 10.03
C ARG A 199 0.10 -4.87 10.19
N THR A 200 -0.83 -4.60 11.10
CA THR A 200 -2.12 -5.27 11.14
C THR A 200 -3.00 -4.68 10.03
N SER A 201 -3.17 -5.40 8.91
CA SER A 201 -4.09 -4.98 7.86
C SER A 201 -5.53 -5.14 8.32
N GLY A 202 -6.22 -4.03 8.57
CA GLY A 202 -7.68 -3.97 8.44
C GLY A 202 -8.52 -3.57 9.65
N THR A 203 -7.99 -2.86 10.64
CA THR A 203 -8.73 -1.97 11.56
C THR A 203 -7.67 -1.06 12.18
N GLY A 204 -7.99 0.14 12.69
CA GLY A 204 -6.99 0.93 13.42
C GLY A 204 -6.24 0.09 14.46
N ILE A 205 -5.00 0.45 14.82
CA ILE A 205 -4.25 -0.25 15.87
C ILE A 205 -5.18 -0.40 17.07
N CYS A 206 -5.62 -1.63 17.34
CA CYS A 206 -6.42 -1.89 18.51
C CYS A 206 -5.47 -1.74 19.69
N LEU A 207 -5.64 -0.65 20.44
CA LEU A 207 -4.76 -0.33 21.54
C LEU A 207 -5.22 -1.16 22.74
N ASP A 208 -4.55 -2.29 22.98
CA ASP A 208 -4.76 -3.11 24.17
C ASP A 208 -4.05 -2.46 25.36
N GLN A 209 -4.81 -1.77 26.19
CA GLN A 209 -4.35 -1.18 27.45
C GLN A 209 -4.19 -2.24 28.55
N CYS A 210 -4.85 -3.39 28.41
CA CYS A 210 -4.84 -4.47 29.38
C CYS A 210 -5.01 -5.82 28.69
N GLN A 211 -4.45 -6.89 29.25
CA GLN A 211 -4.66 -8.27 28.80
C GLN A 211 -5.57 -9.05 29.77
N GLY A 212 -5.69 -8.59 31.02
CA GLY A 212 -6.61 -9.13 32.01
C GLY A 212 -6.96 -8.10 33.09
N HIS A 213 -7.97 -8.41 33.91
CA HIS A 213 -8.46 -7.45 34.93
C HIS A 213 -7.40 -6.99 35.93
N ARG A 214 -6.34 -7.78 36.15
CA ARG A 214 -5.23 -7.46 37.06
C ARG A 214 -4.28 -6.40 36.51
N ASP A 215 -4.32 -6.14 35.21
CA ASP A 215 -3.50 -5.12 34.56
C ASP A 215 -4.09 -3.71 34.76
N CYS A 216 -5.31 -3.64 35.28
CA CYS A 216 -6.04 -2.41 35.51
C CYS A 216 -5.94 -1.98 36.99
N PRO A 217 -5.89 -0.65 37.26
CA PRO A 217 -5.85 -0.13 38.62
C PRO A 217 -7.11 -0.50 39.42
N ALA A 218 -7.01 -0.50 40.74
CA ALA A 218 -8.12 -0.83 41.64
C ALA A 218 -9.37 0.01 41.31
N GLY A 219 -10.52 -0.65 41.14
CA GLY A 219 -11.76 -0.02 40.69
C GLY A 219 -11.93 0.06 39.16
N SER A 220 -11.14 -0.69 38.40
CA SER A 220 -11.30 -0.85 36.94
C SER A 220 -11.08 -2.29 36.49
N GLN A 221 -11.71 -2.69 35.38
CA GLN A 221 -11.62 -4.02 34.81
C GLN A 221 -11.34 -3.95 33.32
N CYS A 222 -10.54 -4.91 32.86
CA CYS A 222 -10.23 -5.06 31.46
C CYS A 222 -11.45 -5.54 30.67
N VAL A 223 -11.90 -4.74 29.69
CA VAL A 223 -13.08 -5.06 28.86
C VAL A 223 -12.73 -4.91 27.39
N SER A 224 -13.34 -5.73 26.52
CA SER A 224 -13.18 -5.59 25.08
C SER A 224 -14.05 -4.46 24.55
N ASN A 225 -13.49 -3.59 23.73
CA ASN A 225 -14.21 -2.52 23.02
C ASN A 225 -14.51 -2.89 21.55
N GLY A 226 -14.44 -4.17 21.20
CA GLY A 226 -14.69 -4.69 19.84
C GLY A 226 -13.47 -4.67 18.92
N CYS A 227 -12.43 -3.89 19.23
CA CYS A 227 -11.14 -3.88 18.51
C CYS A 227 -10.03 -4.47 19.40
N GLY A 228 -9.92 -3.97 20.64
CA GLY A 228 -8.95 -4.41 21.64
C GLY A 228 -9.54 -4.38 23.06
N HIS A 229 -8.68 -4.17 24.04
CA HIS A 229 -9.01 -4.23 25.46
C HIS A 229 -8.62 -2.94 26.19
N VAL A 230 -9.56 -2.37 26.94
CA VAL A 230 -9.37 -1.12 27.67
C VAL A 230 -9.71 -1.31 29.15
N CYS A 231 -9.01 -0.63 30.04
CA CYS A 231 -9.38 -0.58 31.45
C CYS A 231 -10.56 0.36 31.61
N SER A 232 -11.76 -0.21 31.70
CA SER A 232 -12.96 0.55 32.01
C SER A 232 -13.16 0.56 33.52
N PRO A 233 -13.54 1.69 34.15
CA PRO A 233 -13.92 1.68 35.55
C PRO A 233 -14.92 0.55 35.78
N THR A 234 -14.67 -0.26 36.82
CA THR A 234 -15.67 -1.21 37.28
C THR A 234 -16.83 -0.32 37.64
N GLN A 235 -17.92 -0.39 36.88
CA GLN A 235 -19.16 0.25 37.29
C GLN A 235 -19.43 -0.35 38.65
N ASP A 236 -19.15 0.45 39.68
CA ASP A 236 -19.12 -0.02 41.03
C ASP A 236 -20.50 -0.63 41.25
N ARG A 237 -20.57 -1.91 41.62
CA ARG A 237 -21.85 -2.53 41.95
C ARG A 237 -22.56 -1.77 43.08
N ARG A 238 -21.86 -0.86 43.78
CA ARG A 238 -22.44 0.09 44.73
C ARG A 238 -23.29 1.19 44.08
N GLU A 239 -23.11 1.47 42.79
CA GLU A 239 -23.88 2.46 42.03
C GLU A 239 -24.96 1.86 41.12
N GLN A 240 -25.05 0.53 41.01
CA GLN A 240 -26.18 -0.11 40.32
C GLN A 240 -27.32 -0.38 41.29
N ARG A 241 -28.40 0.38 41.18
CA ARG A 241 -29.63 0.08 41.93
C ARG A 241 -30.32 -1.15 41.34
N PRO A 242 -30.98 -2.01 42.14
CA PRO A 242 -31.70 -3.18 41.62
C PRO A 242 -32.75 -2.81 40.55
N GLY A 243 -32.98 -3.73 39.62
CA GLY A 243 -33.95 -3.58 38.52
C GLY A 243 -33.31 -3.26 37.17
N THR A 244 -34.10 -3.41 36.11
CA THR A 244 -33.66 -3.32 34.71
C THR A 244 -34.18 -2.03 34.07
N CYS A 245 -33.41 -1.43 33.16
CA CYS A 245 -33.89 -0.28 32.40
C CYS A 245 -35.08 -0.67 31.51
N PRO A 246 -36.13 0.16 31.44
CA PRO A 246 -37.26 -0.09 30.55
C PRO A 246 -36.79 -0.14 29.09
N ARG A 247 -37.36 -1.05 28.31
CA ARG A 247 -37.01 -1.19 26.88
C ARG A 247 -37.43 0.06 26.12
N VAL A 248 -36.51 0.60 25.31
CA VAL A 248 -36.82 1.66 24.35
C VAL A 248 -37.51 1.02 23.13
N PRO A 249 -38.70 1.48 22.71
CA PRO A 249 -39.38 0.97 21.53
C PRO A 249 -38.55 1.17 20.25
N GLU A 250 -38.60 0.20 19.34
CA GLU A 250 -37.89 0.29 18.06
C GLU A 250 -38.34 1.52 17.25
N GLY A 251 -37.38 2.32 16.79
CA GLY A 251 -37.64 3.55 16.01
C GLY A 251 -37.84 4.82 16.83
N MET A 252 -37.89 4.75 18.17
CA MET A 252 -37.87 5.93 19.02
C MET A 252 -36.44 6.29 19.43
N VAL A 253 -36.02 7.49 19.07
CA VAL A 253 -34.76 8.09 19.50
C VAL A 253 -35.11 9.23 20.47
N GLY A 254 -34.76 9.06 21.74
CA GLY A 254 -34.91 10.12 22.73
C GLY A 254 -33.94 11.28 22.47
N THR A 255 -34.07 12.36 23.24
CA THR A 255 -33.16 13.50 23.15
C THR A 255 -31.71 13.05 23.39
N CYS A 256 -30.81 13.44 22.49
CA CYS A 256 -29.35 13.20 22.54
C CYS A 256 -28.67 14.05 23.62
N ALA A 257 -29.09 13.89 24.88
CA ALA A 257 -28.55 14.60 26.02
C ALA A 257 -28.12 13.59 27.09
N GLU A 258 -26.94 13.80 27.66
CA GLU A 258 -26.39 13.00 28.76
C GLU A 258 -26.84 13.61 30.10
N SER A 259 -28.07 13.30 30.53
CA SER A 259 -28.65 13.86 31.76
C SER A 259 -28.19 13.15 33.03
N CYS A 260 -27.51 12.01 32.92
CA CYS A 260 -26.97 11.24 34.04
C CYS A 260 -25.75 10.42 33.59
N THR A 261 -24.82 10.14 34.51
CA THR A 261 -23.63 9.31 34.24
C THR A 261 -23.72 7.92 34.88
N GLY A 262 -24.55 7.76 35.93
CA GLY A 262 -24.85 6.48 36.59
C GLY A 262 -26.10 6.59 37.48
N ASP A 263 -26.56 5.48 38.10
CA ASP A 263 -27.80 5.52 38.91
C ASP A 263 -27.65 6.41 40.16
N GLY A 264 -26.41 6.61 40.63
CA GLY A 264 -26.09 7.56 41.71
C GLY A 264 -26.36 9.02 41.36
N SER A 265 -26.34 9.38 40.07
CA SER A 265 -26.73 10.70 39.57
C SER A 265 -28.23 10.91 39.55
N CYS A 266 -29.02 9.84 39.76
CA CYS A 266 -30.47 9.87 39.66
C CYS A 266 -31.13 9.92 41.05
N PRO A 267 -32.31 10.57 41.15
CA PRO A 267 -33.11 10.57 42.38
C PRO A 267 -33.37 9.15 42.89
N PRO A 268 -33.54 8.94 44.21
CA PRO A 268 -33.80 7.61 44.78
C PRO A 268 -34.88 6.83 44.03
N GLY A 269 -34.62 5.55 43.74
CA GLY A 269 -35.56 4.68 43.02
C GLY A 269 -35.48 4.76 41.49
N GLN A 270 -34.59 5.57 40.92
CA GLN A 270 -34.36 5.64 39.47
C GLN A 270 -32.98 5.14 39.08
N LYS A 271 -32.86 4.68 37.83
CA LYS A 271 -31.61 4.25 37.18
C LYS A 271 -31.27 5.15 36.02
N CYS A 272 -29.99 5.28 35.69
CA CYS A 272 -29.54 6.00 34.52
C CYS A 272 -29.59 5.09 33.30
N CYS A 273 -30.56 5.32 32.40
CA CYS A 273 -30.87 4.44 31.28
C CYS A 273 -30.64 5.14 29.94
N SER A 274 -30.22 4.38 28.93
CA SER A 274 -30.15 4.91 27.57
C SER A 274 -31.55 5.06 26.99
N ASN A 275 -31.80 6.19 26.32
CA ASN A 275 -33.05 6.48 25.62
C ASN A 275 -32.92 6.30 24.08
N GLY A 276 -31.86 5.64 23.61
CA GLY A 276 -31.57 5.45 22.19
C GLY A 276 -30.61 6.48 21.57
N CYS A 277 -30.39 7.64 22.18
CA CYS A 277 -29.35 8.59 21.75
C CYS A 277 -28.47 9.12 22.89
N GLY A 278 -29.08 9.42 24.04
CA GLY A 278 -28.41 9.87 25.24
C GLY A 278 -28.81 9.05 26.47
N LYS A 279 -28.69 9.65 27.66
CA LYS A 279 -29.01 9.01 28.95
C LYS A 279 -29.97 9.86 29.78
N SER A 280 -30.95 9.20 30.39
CA SER A 280 -31.91 9.84 31.29
C SER A 280 -32.23 8.95 32.48
N CYS A 281 -32.60 9.56 33.60
CA CYS A 281 -33.06 8.82 34.77
C CYS A 281 -34.44 8.23 34.49
N GLN A 282 -34.59 6.92 34.67
CA GLN A 282 -35.82 6.17 34.46
C GLN A 282 -36.13 5.31 35.67
N VAL A 283 -37.43 5.07 35.90
CA VAL A 283 -37.87 4.07 36.88
C VAL A 283 -37.52 2.69 36.32
N PRO A 284 -36.81 1.84 37.07
CA PRO A 284 -36.49 0.50 36.63
C PRO A 284 -37.73 -0.41 36.64
N ASP A 285 -37.76 -1.34 35.69
CA ASP A 285 -38.62 -2.51 35.79
C ASP A 285 -38.07 -3.41 36.91
N LEU A 286 -38.91 -3.69 37.91
CA LEU A 286 -38.55 -4.61 38.98
C LEU A 286 -38.48 -6.02 38.41
N ASP A 287 -37.27 -6.53 38.22
CA ASP A 287 -37.05 -7.93 37.96
C ASP A 287 -37.07 -8.71 39.29
N LEU A 288 -38.10 -9.53 39.49
CA LEU A 288 -38.27 -10.37 40.67
C LEU A 288 -37.33 -11.60 40.69
N THR A 289 -36.35 -11.70 39.79
CA THR A 289 -35.39 -12.82 39.75
C THR A 289 -34.15 -12.58 40.63
N ILE A 290 -34.37 -12.41 41.94
CA ILE A 290 -33.29 -12.55 42.93
C ILE A 290 -33.37 -13.95 43.56
N ARG A 291 -32.36 -14.78 43.19
CA ARG A 291 -31.81 -15.97 43.87
C ARG A 291 -32.53 -17.31 43.70
N SER A 292 -32.01 -18.11 42.77
CA SER A 292 -31.99 -19.56 42.90
C SER A 292 -30.79 -20.19 42.19
N ASP A 293 -29.57 -19.77 42.52
CA ASP A 293 -28.32 -20.49 42.17
C ASP A 293 -27.21 -20.14 43.18
N ASP A 294 -27.47 -20.39 44.46
CA ASP A 294 -26.41 -20.48 45.48
C ASP A 294 -26.89 -21.38 46.63
N LYS A 295 -26.95 -22.69 46.34
CA LYS A 295 -26.55 -23.78 47.26
C LYS A 295 -26.47 -25.12 46.54
#